data_AF-A0A1G6SQ72-F1
#
_entry.id   AF-A0A1G6SQ72-F1
#
_cell.length_a   1.000
_cell.length_b   1.000
_cell.length_c   1.000
_cell.angle_alpha   90.00
_cell.angle_beta   90.00
_cell.angle_gamma   90.00
#
_symmetry.space_group_name_H-M   'P 1'
#
loop_
_entity.id
_entity.type
_entity.pdbx_description
1 polymer ?
#
loop_
_entity_poly.entity_id
_entity_poly.type
_entity_poly.pdbx_seq_one_letter_code
_entity_poly.pdbx_strand_id
1 'polypeptide(L)'
;MIVTGPRPAGFPAPSSASPPAAGLMPLLRQALPGAEGRVALRLRPAGRLAGPPPRRRLARALLQDAAETGGGAVFDTTSGEMLLLGAMPGAARRAAAALATLAGPDMQPATLWTLPQDAKALLAWAATAQLAGPEPTILAPAEGLAGLEARLDALPADRVLRHRHLIRPGAAVPGRGRRLRLSRPALATMLGPLAADPDLMAHAADRLAARLLPGLALWARDLPGRRLLPLPRGVLPPPTALPGLIGVLPLAAAADPALPAWREALAARGWDLALEGLDAAALALLTAGGLPADLLLLRWSPALEDRAGLAALRGLPPERLVLTGCDGPAALALAARLGAFATGPAAEAA
;
A
#
# COMPACT_ATOMS: atom_id res chain seq x y z
N MET A 1 33.38 -2.46 50.11
CA MET A 1 32.24 -2.69 51.02
C MET A 1 31.09 -1.85 50.51
N ILE A 2 30.20 -2.43 49.70
CA ILE A 2 29.11 -1.71 49.02
C ILE A 2 27.85 -1.93 49.83
N VAL A 3 27.28 -0.84 50.35
CA VAL A 3 26.06 -0.82 51.17
C VAL A 3 24.85 -0.75 50.24
N THR A 4 24.03 -1.79 50.23
CA THR A 4 22.72 -1.85 49.55
C THR A 4 21.64 -1.25 50.44
N GLY A 5 21.08 -0.11 50.04
CA GLY A 5 19.93 0.52 50.70
C GLY A 5 18.59 -0.14 50.35
N PRO A 6 17.55 0.01 51.21
CA PRO A 6 16.28 -0.68 51.05
C PRO A 6 15.40 -0.05 49.97
N ARG A 7 14.65 -0.91 49.28
CA ARG A 7 13.74 -0.61 48.17
C ARG A 7 12.43 -0.01 48.73
N PRO A 8 11.97 1.18 48.30
CA PRO A 8 10.72 1.74 48.79
C PRO A 8 9.52 0.97 48.23
N ALA A 9 8.52 0.77 49.10
CA ALA A 9 7.26 0.11 48.78
C ALA A 9 6.47 0.91 47.73
N GLY A 10 5.92 0.19 46.74
CA GLY A 10 5.16 0.77 45.64
C GLY A 10 3.81 1.33 46.08
N PHE A 11 3.47 2.51 45.57
CA PHE A 11 2.12 3.07 45.64
C PHE A 11 1.14 2.24 44.79
N PRO A 12 -0.09 1.99 45.25
CA PRO A 12 -1.11 1.36 44.42
C PRO A 12 -1.47 2.28 43.25
N ALA A 13 -1.50 1.73 42.04
CA ALA A 13 -1.96 2.44 40.86
C ALA A 13 -3.45 2.81 41.02
N PRO A 14 -3.86 4.04 40.64
CA PRO A 14 -5.27 4.43 40.68
C PRO A 14 -6.09 3.54 39.76
N SER A 15 -7.25 3.12 40.26
CA SER A 15 -8.25 2.34 39.52
C SER A 15 -8.66 3.08 38.24
N SER A 16 -8.51 2.41 37.09
CA SER A 16 -8.89 2.94 35.77
C SER A 16 -10.41 2.88 35.60
N ALA A 17 -11.14 3.74 36.31
CA ALA A 17 -12.52 4.03 35.96
C ALA A 17 -12.53 4.87 34.68
N SER A 18 -13.02 4.30 33.58
CA SER A 18 -13.23 5.03 32.34
C SER A 18 -14.15 6.23 32.60
N PRO A 19 -13.77 7.46 32.20
CA PRO A 19 -14.67 8.60 32.32
C PRO A 19 -15.97 8.34 31.53
N PRO A 20 -17.12 8.86 31.98
CA PRO A 20 -18.36 8.73 31.24
C PRO A 20 -18.19 9.32 29.82
N ALA A 21 -18.77 8.65 28.82
CA ALA A 21 -18.72 9.09 27.43
C ALA A 21 -19.21 10.54 27.34
N ALA A 22 -18.31 11.46 26.98
CA ALA A 22 -18.65 12.87 26.86
C ALA A 22 -19.65 13.05 25.71
N GLY A 23 -20.76 13.76 25.95
CA GLY A 23 -21.68 14.13 24.88
C GLY A 23 -21.01 15.06 23.86
N LEU A 24 -21.46 15.04 22.61
CA LEU A 24 -20.96 15.94 21.56
C LEU A 24 -21.40 17.40 21.75
N MET A 25 -22.50 17.60 22.50
CA MET A 25 -23.17 18.89 22.68
C MET A 25 -22.29 20.01 23.25
N PRO A 26 -21.47 19.80 24.30
CA PRO A 26 -20.60 20.85 24.85
C PRO A 26 -19.55 21.33 23.83
N LEU A 27 -18.97 20.41 23.05
CA LEU A 27 -17.99 20.75 22.01
C LEU A 27 -18.60 21.62 20.90
N LEU A 28 -19.82 21.28 20.47
CA LEU A 28 -20.52 22.08 19.46
C LEU A 28 -20.89 23.47 19.96
N ARG A 29 -21.37 23.58 21.21
CA ARG A 29 -21.66 24.89 21.81
C ARG A 29 -20.41 25.77 21.93
N GLN A 30 -19.25 25.17 22.15
CA GLN A 30 -17.98 25.89 22.17
C GLN A 30 -17.49 26.29 20.76
N ALA A 31 -17.69 25.43 19.76
CA ALA A 31 -17.18 25.65 18.41
C ALA A 31 -18.06 26.57 17.55
N LEU A 32 -19.39 26.53 17.72
CA LEU A 32 -20.35 27.24 16.87
C LEU A 32 -20.17 28.78 16.83
N PRO A 33 -19.88 29.48 17.95
CA PRO A 33 -19.68 30.93 17.92
C PRO A 33 -18.55 31.40 16.99
N GLY A 34 -17.55 30.55 16.72
CA GLY A 34 -16.44 30.83 15.79
C GLY A 34 -16.56 30.15 14.43
N ALA A 35 -17.73 29.59 14.10
CA ALA A 35 -17.92 28.74 12.94
C ALA A 35 -18.47 29.47 11.70
N GLU A 36 -18.50 30.80 11.70
CA GLU A 36 -18.99 31.57 10.55
C GLU A 36 -18.18 31.24 9.27
N GLY A 37 -18.89 30.89 8.20
CA GLY A 37 -18.28 30.51 6.92
C GLY A 37 -17.62 29.13 6.90
N ARG A 38 -17.72 28.36 8.00
CA ARG A 38 -17.21 26.98 8.10
C ARG A 38 -18.32 25.98 7.84
N VAL A 39 -17.94 24.71 7.66
CA VAL A 39 -18.88 23.62 7.44
C VAL A 39 -18.68 22.50 8.46
N ALA A 40 -19.74 21.74 8.69
CA ALA A 40 -19.67 20.43 9.31
C ALA A 40 -20.02 19.36 8.26
N LEU A 41 -19.31 18.24 8.27
CA LEU A 41 -19.57 17.10 7.40
C LEU A 41 -19.77 15.86 8.26
N ARG A 42 -20.98 15.30 8.20
CA ARG A 42 -21.31 14.02 8.82
C ARG A 42 -21.15 12.91 7.80
N LEU A 43 -20.33 11.92 8.12
CA LEU A 43 -20.22 10.69 7.38
C LEU A 43 -21.03 9.58 8.06
N ARG A 44 -21.94 8.98 7.33
CA ARG A 44 -22.64 7.74 7.68
C ARG A 44 -22.02 6.59 6.89
N PRO A 45 -21.17 5.75 7.50
CA PRO A 45 -20.61 4.61 6.79
C PRO A 45 -21.74 3.67 6.36
N ALA A 46 -21.94 3.55 5.04
CA ALA A 46 -22.94 2.68 4.45
C ALA A 46 -22.36 2.01 3.19
N GLY A 47 -23.00 0.93 2.74
CA GLY A 47 -22.54 0.14 1.60
C GLY A 47 -21.08 -0.30 1.76
N ARG A 48 -20.21 0.09 0.80
CA ARG A 48 -18.79 -0.27 0.82
C ARG A 48 -18.00 0.33 1.97
N LEU A 49 -18.45 1.44 2.54
CA LEU A 49 -17.79 2.13 3.67
C LEU A 49 -18.16 1.54 5.03
N ALA A 50 -19.28 0.82 5.14
CA ALA A 50 -19.65 0.04 6.34
C ALA A 50 -18.82 -1.25 6.50
N GLY A 51 -17.90 -1.51 5.57
CA GLY A 51 -17.11 -2.73 5.49
C GLY A 51 -15.99 -2.84 6.55
N PRO A 52 -14.94 -3.64 6.26
CA PRO A 52 -13.95 -4.03 7.25
C PRO A 52 -13.14 -2.82 7.79
N PRO A 53 -12.49 -2.96 8.96
CA PRO A 53 -11.76 -1.88 9.64
C PRO A 53 -10.83 -1.02 8.77
N PRO A 54 -10.10 -1.55 7.76
CA PRO A 54 -9.27 -0.73 6.88
C PRO A 54 -10.03 0.37 6.14
N ARG A 55 -11.28 0.14 5.73
CA ARG A 55 -12.06 1.13 4.98
C ARG A 55 -12.55 2.26 5.86
N ARG A 56 -12.94 1.96 7.10
CA ARG A 56 -13.25 3.00 8.10
C ARG A 56 -12.01 3.84 8.41
N ARG A 57 -10.83 3.22 8.52
CA ARG A 57 -9.55 3.95 8.71
C ARG A 57 -9.24 4.88 7.53
N LEU A 58 -9.42 4.41 6.29
CA LEU A 58 -9.25 5.26 5.10
C LEU A 58 -10.23 6.44 5.10
N ALA A 59 -11.50 6.19 5.40
CA ALA A 59 -12.51 7.26 5.48
C ALA A 59 -12.17 8.30 6.55
N ARG A 60 -11.72 7.85 7.72
CA ARG A 60 -11.22 8.72 8.80
C ARG A 60 -10.00 9.53 8.36
N ALA A 61 -9.04 8.90 7.68
CA ALA A 61 -7.84 9.58 7.17
C ALA A 61 -8.19 10.71 6.18
N LEU A 62 -9.17 10.50 5.29
CA LEU A 62 -9.65 11.54 4.38
C LEU A 62 -10.32 12.72 5.12
N LEU A 63 -11.07 12.43 6.18
CA LEU A 63 -11.66 13.49 7.02
C LEU A 63 -10.58 14.24 7.81
N GLN A 64 -9.55 13.53 8.29
CA GLN A 64 -8.44 14.11 9.03
C GLN A 64 -7.57 15.01 8.15
N ASP A 65 -7.25 14.58 6.93
CA ASP A 65 -6.57 15.41 5.92
C ASP A 65 -7.36 16.69 5.60
N ALA A 66 -8.68 16.60 5.49
CA ALA A 66 -9.54 17.76 5.29
C ALA A 66 -9.57 18.69 6.53
N ALA A 67 -9.52 18.13 7.74
CA ALA A 67 -9.41 18.91 8.98
C ALA A 67 -8.06 19.64 9.07
N GLU A 68 -6.97 18.99 8.70
CA GLU A 68 -5.62 19.58 8.72
C GLU A 68 -5.47 20.68 7.66
N THR A 69 -5.99 20.44 6.45
CA THR A 69 -5.92 21.41 5.34
C THR A 69 -6.89 22.58 5.52
N GLY A 70 -8.10 22.31 6.01
CA GLY A 70 -9.20 23.28 6.11
C GLY A 70 -9.42 23.84 7.51
N GLY A 71 -8.60 23.48 8.49
CA GLY A 71 -8.91 23.64 9.90
C GLY A 71 -10.08 22.74 10.35
N GLY A 72 -10.18 22.46 11.64
CA GLY A 72 -11.30 21.70 12.21
C GLY A 72 -10.86 20.48 13.01
N ALA A 73 -11.82 19.64 13.36
CA ALA A 73 -11.59 18.42 14.12
C ALA A 73 -12.51 17.30 13.65
N VAL A 74 -12.00 16.06 13.71
CA VAL A 74 -12.75 14.84 13.40
C VAL A 74 -13.15 14.14 14.68
N PHE A 75 -14.42 13.75 14.76
CA PHE A 75 -15.01 13.04 15.89
C PHE A 75 -15.65 11.74 15.42
N ASP A 76 -15.51 10.67 16.20
CA ASP A 76 -16.25 9.42 16.02
C ASP A 76 -17.41 9.36 17.00
N THR A 77 -18.50 8.74 16.57
CA THR A 77 -19.65 8.44 17.44
C THR A 77 -19.70 6.95 17.78
N THR A 78 -20.38 6.60 18.87
CA THR A 78 -20.63 5.20 19.26
C THR A 78 -21.43 4.42 18.20
N SER A 79 -22.22 5.12 17.38
CA SER A 79 -22.96 4.55 16.25
C SER A 79 -22.10 4.22 15.03
N GLY A 80 -20.81 4.59 15.05
CA GLY A 80 -19.89 4.43 13.92
C GLY A 80 -19.94 5.57 12.89
N GLU A 81 -20.86 6.53 13.02
CA GLU A 81 -20.84 7.78 12.25
C GLU A 81 -19.60 8.62 12.63
N MET A 82 -19.08 9.39 11.66
CA MET A 82 -17.97 10.33 11.86
C MET A 82 -18.42 11.76 11.57
N LEU A 83 -17.85 12.74 12.26
CA LEU A 83 -18.12 14.16 12.07
C LEU A 83 -16.82 14.92 11.89
N LEU A 84 -16.67 15.59 10.74
CA LEU A 84 -15.71 16.68 10.57
C LEU A 84 -16.39 18.00 10.93
N LEU A 85 -15.89 18.71 11.93
CA LEU A 85 -16.47 19.98 12.41
C LEU A 85 -15.52 21.14 12.16
N GLY A 86 -16.04 22.22 11.56
CA GLY A 86 -15.33 23.50 11.46
C GLY A 86 -14.33 23.58 10.32
N ALA A 87 -14.48 22.76 9.27
CA ALA A 87 -13.61 22.80 8.11
C ALA A 87 -14.00 23.89 7.11
N MET A 88 -13.02 24.36 6.34
CA MET A 88 -13.28 25.21 5.18
C MET A 88 -14.15 24.48 4.14
N PRO A 89 -15.12 25.17 3.50
CA PRO A 89 -16.04 24.55 2.51
C PRO A 89 -15.35 23.81 1.37
N GLY A 90 -14.19 24.29 0.92
CA GLY A 90 -13.40 23.65 -0.14
C GLY A 90 -12.85 22.29 0.26
N ALA A 91 -12.25 22.19 1.45
CA ALA A 91 -11.66 20.95 1.96
C ALA A 91 -12.73 19.89 2.25
N ALA A 92 -13.82 20.27 2.90
CA ALA A 92 -14.93 19.36 3.19
C ALA A 92 -15.62 18.82 1.93
N ARG A 93 -15.81 19.65 0.88
CA ARG A 93 -16.39 19.20 -0.40
C ARG A 93 -15.49 18.20 -1.11
N ARG A 94 -14.17 18.40 -1.09
CA ARG A 94 -13.22 17.40 -1.64
C ARG A 94 -13.30 16.08 -0.89
N ALA A 95 -13.31 16.11 0.44
CA ALA A 95 -13.48 14.91 1.25
C ALA A 95 -14.81 14.20 0.95
N ALA A 96 -15.92 14.95 0.85
CA ALA A 96 -17.23 14.41 0.49
C ALA A 96 -17.20 13.67 -0.87
N ALA A 97 -16.58 14.28 -1.88
CA ALA A 97 -16.47 13.70 -3.22
C ALA A 97 -15.62 12.41 -3.24
N ALA A 98 -14.49 12.40 -2.52
CA ALA A 98 -13.66 11.21 -2.37
C ALA A 98 -14.43 10.08 -1.64
N LEU A 99 -15.15 10.42 -0.56
CA LEU A 99 -15.97 9.46 0.18
C LEU A 99 -17.12 8.90 -0.65
N ALA A 100 -17.77 9.72 -1.49
CA ALA A 100 -18.80 9.26 -2.43
C ALA A 100 -18.22 8.27 -3.45
N THR A 101 -17.04 8.57 -4.00
CA THR A 101 -16.33 7.67 -4.93
C THR A 101 -16.03 6.31 -4.28
N LEU A 102 -15.62 6.31 -3.00
CA LEU A 102 -15.38 5.08 -2.24
C LEU A 102 -16.66 4.30 -1.90
N ALA A 103 -17.77 4.99 -1.65
CA ALA A 103 -19.06 4.37 -1.33
C ALA A 103 -19.70 3.69 -2.54
N GLY A 104 -19.53 4.27 -3.74
CA GLY A 104 -20.13 3.81 -4.99
C GLY A 104 -21.14 4.80 -5.57
N PRO A 105 -21.54 4.63 -6.84
CA PRO A 105 -22.29 5.63 -7.61
C PRO A 105 -23.69 5.97 -7.04
N ASP A 106 -24.33 5.03 -6.34
CA ASP A 106 -25.71 5.18 -5.87
C ASP A 106 -25.81 5.62 -4.40
N MET A 107 -24.69 6.03 -3.78
CA MET A 107 -24.63 6.32 -2.35
C MET A 107 -24.08 7.72 -2.09
N GLN A 108 -24.83 8.52 -1.33
CA GLN A 108 -24.32 9.75 -0.70
C GLN A 108 -24.04 9.47 0.78
N PRO A 109 -22.81 9.06 1.15
CA PRO A 109 -22.49 8.70 2.52
C PRO A 109 -22.31 9.93 3.42
N ALA A 110 -22.13 11.13 2.84
CA ALA A 110 -21.79 12.34 3.55
C ALA A 110 -22.92 13.39 3.47
N THR A 111 -23.27 13.98 4.60
CA THR A 111 -24.16 15.15 4.71
C THR A 111 -23.31 16.37 5.06
N LEU A 112 -23.39 17.44 4.27
CA LEU A 112 -22.66 18.69 4.50
C LEU A 112 -23.61 19.77 5.03
N TRP A 113 -23.19 20.44 6.10
CA TRP A 113 -23.92 21.50 6.79
C TRP A 113 -23.11 22.78 6.76
N THR A 114 -23.71 23.89 6.33
CA THR A 114 -23.10 25.22 6.28
C THR A 114 -23.39 25.98 7.57
N LEU A 115 -22.36 26.52 8.23
CA LEU A 115 -22.51 27.19 9.51
C LEU A 115 -22.46 28.73 9.31
N PRO A 116 -23.37 29.50 9.95
CA PRO A 116 -24.30 29.08 11.02
C PRO A 116 -25.68 28.55 10.55
N GLN A 117 -25.98 28.56 9.24
CA GLN A 117 -27.32 28.29 8.70
C GLN A 117 -27.91 26.95 9.15
N ASP A 118 -27.09 25.90 9.15
CA ASP A 118 -27.49 24.53 9.50
C ASP A 118 -27.20 24.17 10.97
N ALA A 119 -26.84 25.15 11.82
CA ALA A 119 -26.48 24.88 13.22
C ALA A 119 -27.60 24.19 14.00
N LYS A 120 -28.88 24.52 13.74
CA LYS A 120 -30.03 23.86 14.37
C LYS A 120 -30.10 22.37 14.02
N ALA A 121 -29.86 22.00 12.77
CA ALA A 121 -29.87 20.61 12.33
C ALA A 121 -28.70 19.82 12.92
N LEU A 122 -27.50 20.43 12.95
CA LEU A 122 -26.32 19.86 13.58
C LEU A 122 -26.52 19.63 15.08
N LEU A 123 -27.09 20.60 15.80
CA LEU A 123 -27.41 20.48 17.22
C LEU A 123 -28.49 19.43 17.49
N ALA A 124 -29.53 19.36 16.66
CA ALA A 124 -30.57 18.34 16.80
C ALA A 124 -30.01 16.91 16.64
N TRP A 125 -29.15 16.69 15.65
CA TRP A 125 -28.44 15.41 15.50
C TRP A 125 -27.52 15.13 16.69
N ALA A 126 -26.71 16.11 17.10
CA ALA A 126 -25.75 15.97 18.19
C ALA A 126 -26.38 15.71 19.56
N ALA A 127 -27.65 16.08 19.77
CA ALA A 127 -28.39 15.75 20.98
C ALA A 127 -28.64 14.24 21.14
N THR A 128 -28.61 13.50 20.02
CA THR A 128 -28.78 12.04 19.97
C THR A 128 -27.46 11.29 19.79
N ALA A 129 -26.40 11.98 19.36
CA ALA A 129 -25.09 11.39 19.12
C ALA A 129 -24.23 11.37 20.39
N GLN A 130 -23.64 10.22 20.68
CA GLN A 130 -22.63 10.07 21.73
C GLN A 130 -21.26 9.94 21.08
N LEU A 131 -20.27 10.69 21.58
CA LEU A 131 -18.90 10.48 21.15
C LEU A 131 -18.49 9.07 21.54
N ALA A 132 -17.88 8.36 20.60
CA ALA A 132 -17.00 7.29 21.01
C ALA A 132 -15.91 7.95 21.86
N GLY A 133 -15.66 7.42 23.06
CA GLY A 133 -14.42 7.74 23.75
C GLY A 133 -13.24 7.51 22.80
N PRO A 134 -12.06 8.11 23.04
CA PRO A 134 -10.87 7.68 22.32
C PRO A 134 -10.86 6.17 22.42
N GLU A 135 -11.04 5.49 21.27
CA GLU A 135 -11.11 4.04 21.23
C GLU A 135 -9.88 3.62 22.02
N PRO A 136 -10.03 2.89 23.15
CA PRO A 136 -8.88 2.39 23.85
C PRO A 136 -8.12 1.67 22.77
N THR A 137 -7.02 2.25 22.33
CA THR A 137 -6.06 1.55 21.50
C THR A 137 -5.38 0.64 22.50
N ILE A 138 -6.16 -0.28 23.08
CA ILE A 138 -5.70 -1.59 23.45
C ILE A 138 -5.46 -2.22 22.08
N LEU A 139 -4.39 -1.77 21.42
CA LEU A 139 -3.42 -2.70 20.93
C LEU A 139 -3.22 -3.63 22.12
N ALA A 140 -3.92 -4.77 22.13
CA ALA A 140 -3.37 -5.93 22.79
C ALA A 140 -1.90 -5.89 22.39
N PRO A 141 -0.94 -5.79 23.34
CA PRO A 141 0.46 -5.60 23.02
C PRO A 141 0.73 -6.59 21.91
N ALA A 142 1.04 -6.09 20.70
CA ALA A 142 1.02 -6.95 19.52
C ALA A 142 2.03 -8.05 19.79
N GLU A 143 1.53 -9.20 20.26
CA GLU A 143 2.35 -10.32 20.65
C GLU A 143 3.04 -10.71 19.36
N GLY A 144 4.33 -10.38 19.27
CA GLY A 144 5.10 -10.59 18.06
C GLY A 144 5.49 -9.35 17.25
N LEU A 145 5.36 -8.09 17.67
CA LEU A 145 6.17 -7.02 17.05
C LEU A 145 7.56 -6.86 17.68
N ALA A 146 7.68 -7.15 18.98
CA ALA A 146 8.97 -7.17 19.66
C ALA A 146 9.95 -8.10 18.92
N GLY A 147 11.14 -7.60 18.62
CA GLY A 147 12.17 -8.35 17.89
C GLY A 147 11.80 -8.75 16.47
N LEU A 148 10.79 -8.11 15.82
CA LEU A 148 10.49 -8.35 14.41
C LEU A 148 11.71 -8.12 13.52
N GLU A 149 12.40 -7.00 13.73
CA GLU A 149 13.58 -6.65 12.93
C GLU A 149 14.70 -7.67 13.08
N ALA A 150 15.02 -8.06 14.32
CA ALA A 150 16.02 -9.10 14.58
C ALA A 150 15.63 -10.46 13.95
N ARG A 151 14.34 -10.81 13.96
CA ARG A 151 13.84 -12.03 13.29
C ARG A 151 13.98 -11.93 11.78
N LEU A 152 13.62 -10.80 11.16
CA LEU A 152 13.78 -10.55 9.73
C LEU A 152 15.25 -10.61 9.30
N ASP A 153 16.15 -10.06 10.11
CA ASP A 153 17.59 -10.10 9.87
C ASP A 153 18.15 -11.52 9.97
N ALA A 154 17.61 -12.33 10.89
CA ALA A 154 17.96 -13.73 11.06
C ALA A 154 17.33 -14.68 10.02
N LEU A 155 16.44 -14.19 9.13
CA LEU A 155 15.79 -15.07 8.15
C LEU A 155 16.81 -15.64 7.14
N PRO A 156 16.85 -16.97 6.98
CA PRO A 156 17.77 -17.60 6.03
C PRO A 156 17.31 -17.33 4.58
N ALA A 157 18.23 -16.79 3.78
CA ALA A 157 17.94 -16.27 2.44
C ALA A 157 17.41 -17.37 1.48
N ASP A 158 17.94 -18.58 1.58
CA ASP A 158 17.55 -19.77 0.83
C ASP A 158 16.08 -20.18 1.08
N ARG A 159 15.55 -19.94 2.29
CA ARG A 159 14.15 -20.25 2.60
C ARG A 159 13.18 -19.29 1.95
N VAL A 160 13.56 -18.03 1.75
CA VAL A 160 12.68 -16.97 1.25
C VAL A 160 12.93 -16.61 -0.21
N LEU A 161 14.13 -16.77 -0.74
CA LEU A 161 14.44 -16.48 -2.14
C LEU A 161 14.07 -17.65 -3.04
N ARG A 162 13.49 -17.32 -4.20
CA ARG A 162 13.25 -18.25 -5.29
C ARG A 162 13.84 -17.69 -6.55
N HIS A 163 14.50 -18.54 -7.33
CA HIS A 163 14.94 -18.20 -8.67
C HIS A 163 13.94 -18.72 -9.68
N ARG A 164 13.81 -18.02 -10.81
CA ARG A 164 12.98 -18.38 -11.95
C ARG A 164 13.73 -18.05 -13.23
N HIS A 165 13.53 -18.87 -14.25
CA HIS A 165 14.08 -18.59 -15.59
C HIS A 165 13.22 -17.54 -16.31
N LEU A 166 13.87 -16.73 -17.11
CA LEU A 166 13.24 -15.86 -18.09
C LEU A 166 13.58 -16.39 -19.47
N ILE A 167 12.56 -16.61 -20.29
CA ILE A 167 12.71 -17.02 -21.69
C ILE A 167 11.92 -16.06 -22.59
N ARG A 168 12.29 -15.98 -23.87
CA ARG A 168 11.49 -15.30 -24.88
C ARG A 168 10.88 -16.34 -25.83
N PRO A 169 9.64 -16.81 -25.58
CA PRO A 169 9.06 -17.88 -26.37
C PRO A 169 8.86 -17.44 -27.83
N GLY A 170 9.16 -18.34 -28.77
CA GLY A 170 8.98 -18.10 -30.21
C GLY A 170 9.99 -17.15 -30.86
N ALA A 171 10.99 -16.65 -30.13
CA ALA A 171 12.01 -15.77 -30.70
C ALA A 171 13.08 -16.55 -31.47
N ALA A 172 13.46 -16.07 -32.66
CA ALA A 172 14.56 -16.64 -33.45
C ALA A 172 15.91 -16.58 -32.71
N VAL A 173 16.14 -15.51 -31.94
CA VAL A 173 17.27 -15.40 -31.02
C VAL A 173 16.78 -15.68 -29.60
N PRO A 174 17.27 -16.72 -28.92
CA PRO A 174 16.80 -17.08 -27.59
C PRO A 174 17.19 -15.99 -26.57
N GLY A 175 16.23 -15.17 -26.19
CA GLY A 175 16.36 -14.27 -25.04
C GLY A 175 16.32 -15.07 -23.75
N ARG A 176 17.37 -14.98 -22.93
CA ARG A 176 17.45 -15.66 -21.63
C ARG A 176 17.74 -14.69 -20.50
N GLY A 177 17.33 -15.07 -19.30
CA GLY A 177 17.62 -14.33 -18.10
C GLY A 177 17.26 -15.10 -16.84
N ARG A 178 17.45 -14.45 -15.70
CA ARG A 178 17.06 -14.97 -14.39
C ARG A 178 16.30 -13.91 -13.62
N ARG A 179 15.34 -14.37 -12.84
CA ARG A 179 14.60 -13.56 -11.88
C ARG A 179 14.74 -14.16 -10.50
N LEU A 180 15.23 -13.37 -9.55
CA LEU A 180 15.11 -13.66 -8.14
C LEU A 180 13.87 -12.98 -7.59
N ARG A 181 13.15 -13.67 -6.72
CA ARG A 181 11.97 -13.13 -6.03
C ARG A 181 11.94 -13.58 -4.58
N LEU A 182 11.42 -12.73 -3.72
CA LEU A 182 11.03 -13.11 -2.37
C LEU A 182 9.71 -13.90 -2.44
N SER A 183 9.70 -15.10 -1.88
CA SER A 183 8.54 -15.98 -1.80
C SER A 183 7.58 -15.45 -0.75
N ARG A 184 6.52 -14.78 -1.18
CA ARG A 184 5.47 -14.28 -0.29
C ARG A 184 4.87 -15.38 0.61
N PRO A 185 4.59 -16.61 0.13
CA PRO A 185 4.14 -17.69 1.02
C PRO A 185 5.16 -18.07 2.08
N ALA A 186 6.45 -18.16 1.72
CA ALA A 186 7.50 -18.50 2.69
C ALA A 186 7.67 -17.38 3.73
N LEU A 187 7.62 -16.11 3.29
CA LEU A 187 7.67 -14.96 4.19
C LEU A 187 6.46 -14.95 5.14
N ALA A 188 5.26 -15.25 4.62
CA ALA A 188 4.06 -15.36 5.43
C ALA A 188 4.15 -16.48 6.48
N THR A 189 4.64 -17.66 6.10
CA THR A 189 4.89 -18.76 7.05
C THR A 189 5.85 -18.33 8.16
N MET A 190 6.89 -17.57 7.84
CA MET A 190 7.87 -17.11 8.84
C MET A 190 7.35 -15.99 9.75
N LEU A 191 6.49 -15.11 9.22
CA LEU A 191 5.86 -14.02 9.97
C LEU A 191 4.67 -14.47 10.82
N GLY A 192 4.08 -15.63 10.50
CA GLY A 192 2.93 -16.17 11.22
C GLY A 192 1.73 -15.22 11.14
N PRO A 193 1.02 -14.94 12.26
CA PRO A 193 -0.14 -14.07 12.27
C PRO A 193 0.11 -12.64 11.75
N LEU A 194 1.34 -12.13 11.89
CA LEU A 194 1.72 -10.79 11.41
C LEU A 194 1.61 -10.67 9.88
N ALA A 195 1.67 -11.79 9.17
CA ALA A 195 1.54 -11.83 7.73
C ALA A 195 0.15 -11.40 7.22
N ALA A 196 -0.86 -11.38 8.09
CA ALA A 196 -2.20 -10.90 7.77
C ALA A 196 -2.23 -9.39 7.51
N ASP A 197 -1.27 -8.65 8.06
CA ASP A 197 -1.11 -7.23 7.79
C ASP A 197 -0.31 -7.01 6.48
N PRO A 198 -0.91 -6.42 5.44
CA PRO A 198 -0.23 -6.19 4.16
C PRO A 198 0.93 -5.21 4.26
N ASP A 199 0.89 -4.24 5.18
CA ASP A 199 1.92 -3.23 5.36
C ASP A 199 3.13 -3.84 6.08
N LEU A 200 2.90 -4.68 7.09
CA LEU A 200 3.99 -5.46 7.71
C LEU A 200 4.64 -6.43 6.73
N MET A 201 3.84 -7.07 5.87
CA MET A 201 4.37 -7.93 4.80
C MET A 201 5.24 -7.15 3.81
N ALA A 202 4.83 -5.93 3.45
CA ALA A 202 5.59 -5.05 2.57
C ALA A 202 6.91 -4.60 3.22
N HIS A 203 6.84 -4.14 4.47
CA HIS A 203 8.03 -3.77 5.26
C HIS A 203 9.02 -4.93 5.40
N ALA A 204 8.53 -6.13 5.72
CA ALA A 204 9.36 -7.32 5.80
C ALA A 204 10.03 -7.67 4.46
N ALA A 205 9.32 -7.53 3.34
CA ALA A 205 9.88 -7.76 2.02
C ALA A 205 10.94 -6.72 1.66
N ASP A 206 10.68 -5.43 1.92
CA ASP A 206 11.63 -4.34 1.66
C ASP A 206 12.90 -4.49 2.50
N ARG A 207 12.78 -4.81 3.80
CA ARG A 207 13.94 -5.06 4.67
C ARG A 207 14.77 -6.24 4.18
N LEU A 208 14.13 -7.36 3.83
CA LEU A 208 14.84 -8.51 3.29
C LEU A 208 15.52 -8.18 1.97
N ALA A 209 14.86 -7.45 1.07
CA ALA A 209 15.46 -7.00 -0.17
C ALA A 209 16.70 -6.13 0.11
N ALA A 210 16.61 -5.16 1.03
CA ALA A 210 17.74 -4.30 1.41
C ALA A 210 18.93 -5.08 1.97
N ARG A 211 18.67 -6.02 2.89
CA ARG A 211 19.72 -6.86 3.49
C ARG A 211 20.41 -7.76 2.45
N LEU A 212 19.64 -8.30 1.51
CA LEU A 212 20.14 -9.24 0.52
C LEU A 212 20.79 -8.55 -0.69
N LEU A 213 20.43 -7.29 -0.97
CA LEU A 213 20.82 -6.56 -2.18
C LEU A 213 22.33 -6.60 -2.49
N PRO A 214 23.26 -6.40 -1.53
CA PRO A 214 24.70 -6.48 -1.83
C PRO A 214 25.12 -7.86 -2.35
N GLY A 215 24.64 -8.92 -1.71
CA GLY A 215 24.93 -10.30 -2.12
C GLY A 215 24.26 -10.68 -3.44
N LEU A 216 23.03 -10.21 -3.66
CA LEU A 216 22.31 -10.45 -4.92
C LEU A 216 22.94 -9.73 -6.10
N ALA A 217 23.44 -8.51 -5.91
CA ALA A 217 24.15 -7.76 -6.93
C ALA A 217 25.45 -8.46 -7.34
N LEU A 218 26.19 -9.02 -6.37
CA LEU A 218 27.39 -9.82 -6.66
C LEU A 218 27.03 -11.10 -7.41
N TRP A 219 26.02 -11.86 -6.96
CA TRP A 219 25.55 -13.08 -7.63
C TRP A 219 25.13 -12.84 -9.08
N ALA A 220 24.47 -11.72 -9.34
CA ALA A 220 23.95 -11.40 -10.66
C ALA A 220 25.07 -11.01 -11.64
N ARG A 221 26.24 -10.56 -11.16
CA ARG A 221 27.37 -10.17 -11.99
C ARG A 221 27.82 -11.27 -12.96
N ASP A 222 27.79 -12.53 -12.51
CA ASP A 222 28.35 -13.65 -13.27
C ASP A 222 27.32 -14.34 -14.19
N LEU A 223 26.09 -13.81 -14.23
CA LEU A 223 25.00 -14.43 -14.99
C LEU A 223 24.77 -13.70 -16.31
N PRO A 224 24.56 -14.42 -17.44
CA PRO A 224 24.24 -13.78 -18.71
C PRO A 224 22.79 -13.31 -18.78
N GLY A 225 22.52 -12.40 -19.72
CA GLY A 225 21.16 -11.96 -20.05
C GLY A 225 20.53 -11.02 -19.03
N ARG A 226 19.20 -10.99 -18.95
CA ARG A 226 18.50 -10.11 -18.01
C ARG A 226 18.50 -10.68 -16.61
N ARG A 227 18.83 -9.87 -15.60
CA ARG A 227 18.80 -10.27 -14.19
C ARG A 227 17.87 -9.38 -13.42
N LEU A 228 16.76 -9.93 -12.98
CA LEU A 228 15.72 -9.23 -12.23
C LEU A 228 15.88 -9.56 -10.76
N LEU A 229 16.11 -8.54 -9.93
CA LEU A 229 16.36 -8.67 -8.49
C LEU A 229 15.32 -7.89 -7.70
N PRO A 230 14.85 -8.38 -6.54
CA PRO A 230 13.98 -7.59 -5.67
C PRO A 230 14.76 -6.37 -5.18
N LEU A 231 14.16 -5.19 -5.36
CA LEU A 231 14.76 -3.92 -4.93
C LEU A 231 13.98 -3.38 -3.72
N PRO A 232 14.64 -2.96 -2.64
CA PRO A 232 13.99 -2.26 -1.54
C PRO A 232 13.56 -0.85 -1.98
N ARG A 233 12.49 -0.32 -1.38
CA ARG A 233 12.11 1.09 -1.55
C ARG A 233 13.14 2.01 -0.89
N GLY A 234 13.51 3.10 -1.56
CA GLY A 234 14.33 4.18 -0.99
C GLY A 234 15.82 3.87 -0.81
N VAL A 235 16.30 2.66 -1.11
CA VAL A 235 17.74 2.33 -1.03
C VAL A 235 18.29 2.11 -2.43
N LEU A 236 19.35 2.84 -2.77
CA LEU A 236 20.04 2.67 -4.05
C LEU A 236 20.98 1.45 -4.01
N PRO A 237 21.00 0.61 -5.05
CA PRO A 237 21.92 -0.52 -5.16
C PRO A 237 23.37 -0.05 -5.38
N PRO A 238 24.36 -0.93 -5.18
CA PRO A 238 25.74 -0.65 -5.58
C PRO A 238 25.82 -0.41 -7.11
N PRO A 239 26.73 0.46 -7.57
CA PRO A 239 26.92 0.69 -9.00
C PRO A 239 27.38 -0.59 -9.71
N THR A 240 27.00 -0.75 -10.97
CA THR A 240 27.38 -1.87 -11.82
C THR A 240 27.77 -1.38 -13.21
N ALA A 241 28.79 -2.02 -13.80
CA ALA A 241 29.19 -1.78 -15.19
C ALA A 241 28.51 -2.75 -16.18
N LEU A 242 27.78 -3.75 -15.68
CA LEU A 242 27.18 -4.79 -16.53
C LEU A 242 25.76 -4.42 -16.95
N PRO A 243 25.48 -4.39 -18.27
CA PRO A 243 24.15 -4.03 -18.77
C PRO A 243 23.14 -5.14 -18.49
N GLY A 244 21.91 -4.78 -18.11
CA GLY A 244 20.78 -5.70 -17.94
C GLY A 244 20.52 -6.16 -16.50
N LEU A 245 21.03 -5.44 -15.50
CA LEU A 245 20.63 -5.57 -14.10
C LEU A 245 19.40 -4.71 -13.87
N ILE A 246 18.33 -5.34 -13.40
CA ILE A 246 17.01 -4.72 -13.29
C ILE A 246 16.52 -4.89 -11.86
N GLY A 247 16.30 -3.78 -11.17
CA GLY A 247 15.66 -3.76 -9.86
C GLY A 247 14.15 -3.82 -9.99
N VAL A 248 13.51 -4.71 -9.25
CA VAL A 248 12.05 -4.94 -9.31
C VAL A 248 11.39 -4.33 -8.08
N LEU A 249 10.48 -3.39 -8.30
CA LEU A 249 9.58 -2.83 -7.29
C LEU A 249 8.14 -3.29 -7.50
N PRO A 250 7.31 -3.33 -6.45
CA PRO A 250 5.87 -3.52 -6.61
C PRO A 250 5.22 -2.32 -7.31
N LEU A 251 4.12 -2.55 -8.03
CA LEU A 251 3.37 -1.52 -8.77
C LEU A 251 2.96 -0.34 -7.90
N ALA A 252 2.67 -0.58 -6.61
CA ALA A 252 2.33 0.47 -5.66
C ALA A 252 3.44 1.55 -5.51
N ALA A 253 4.69 1.24 -5.83
CA ALA A 253 5.77 2.22 -5.84
C ALA A 253 5.58 3.29 -6.93
N ALA A 254 4.79 3.01 -7.98
CA ALA A 254 4.48 3.99 -9.04
C ALA A 254 3.68 5.20 -8.54
N ALA A 255 3.07 5.12 -7.35
CA ALA A 255 2.39 6.24 -6.72
C ALA A 255 3.34 7.21 -6.00
N ASP A 256 4.62 6.84 -5.83
CA ASP A 256 5.60 7.70 -5.18
C ASP A 256 6.08 8.81 -6.14
N PRO A 257 5.86 10.10 -5.81
CA PRO A 257 6.30 11.21 -6.66
C PRO A 257 7.82 11.29 -6.81
N ALA A 258 8.60 10.67 -5.92
CA ALA A 258 10.06 10.61 -6.03
C ALA A 258 10.57 9.53 -7.00
N LEU A 259 9.69 8.63 -7.49
CA LEU A 259 10.09 7.50 -8.32
C LEU A 259 10.82 7.90 -9.62
N PRO A 260 10.45 8.96 -10.36
CA PRO A 260 11.18 9.37 -11.56
C PRO A 260 12.64 9.75 -11.27
N ALA A 261 12.87 10.58 -10.23
CA ALA A 261 14.22 10.96 -9.81
C ALA A 261 15.03 9.76 -9.30
N TRP A 262 14.36 8.85 -8.60
CA TRP A 262 14.99 7.62 -8.14
C TRP A 262 15.37 6.68 -9.29
N ARG A 263 14.53 6.59 -10.34
CA ARG A 263 14.85 5.84 -11.57
C ARG A 263 16.08 6.41 -12.26
N GLU A 264 16.21 7.74 -12.36
CA GLU A 264 17.41 8.37 -12.91
C GLU A 264 18.66 8.05 -12.09
N ALA A 265 18.54 8.05 -10.75
CA ALA A 265 19.62 7.66 -9.85
C ALA A 265 20.01 6.16 -9.98
N LEU A 266 19.05 5.27 -10.27
CA LEU A 266 19.30 3.87 -10.61
C LEU A 266 20.04 3.74 -11.94
N ALA A 267 19.57 4.44 -12.97
CA ALA A 267 20.18 4.42 -14.30
C ALA A 267 21.63 4.91 -14.25
N ALA A 268 21.92 5.97 -13.49
CA ALA A 268 23.28 6.47 -13.26
C ALA A 268 24.21 5.44 -12.59
N ARG A 269 23.64 4.43 -11.92
CA ARG A 269 24.37 3.31 -11.30
C ARG A 269 24.41 2.07 -12.19
N GLY A 270 23.90 2.12 -13.42
CA GLY A 270 23.85 0.99 -14.35
C GLY A 270 22.69 0.02 -14.10
N TRP A 271 21.66 0.45 -13.38
CA TRP A 271 20.46 -0.36 -13.09
C TRP A 271 19.24 0.16 -13.83
N ASP A 272 18.50 -0.75 -14.43
CA ASP A 272 17.15 -0.49 -14.95
C ASP A 272 16.10 -0.73 -13.85
N LEU A 273 14.90 -0.16 -14.02
CA LEU A 273 13.77 -0.32 -13.10
C LEU A 273 12.64 -1.15 -13.74
N ALA A 274 12.15 -2.13 -12.99
CA ALA A 274 10.96 -2.90 -13.30
C ALA A 274 9.84 -2.64 -12.27
N LEU A 275 8.60 -2.57 -12.76
CA LEU A 275 7.40 -2.57 -11.90
C LEU A 275 6.65 -3.89 -12.04
N GLU A 276 6.42 -4.56 -10.90
CA GLU A 276 5.71 -5.83 -10.78
C GLU A 276 4.29 -5.69 -10.26
N GLY A 277 3.39 -6.50 -10.81
CA GLY A 277 2.02 -6.66 -10.31
C GLY A 277 0.99 -5.98 -11.18
N LEU A 278 1.37 -5.56 -12.39
CA LEU A 278 0.44 -5.08 -13.40
C LEU A 278 -0.40 -6.27 -13.90
N ASP A 279 -1.71 -6.21 -13.73
CA ASP A 279 -2.65 -7.23 -14.21
C ASP A 279 -3.71 -6.60 -15.13
N ALA A 280 -4.66 -7.40 -15.62
CA ALA A 280 -5.71 -6.89 -16.49
C ALA A 280 -6.57 -5.79 -15.84
N ALA A 281 -6.82 -5.87 -14.53
CA ALA A 281 -7.59 -4.87 -13.80
C ALA A 281 -6.81 -3.56 -13.64
N ALA A 282 -5.50 -3.65 -13.35
CA ALA A 282 -4.63 -2.48 -13.28
C ALA A 282 -4.47 -1.82 -14.65
N LEU A 283 -4.36 -2.59 -15.74
CA LEU A 283 -4.33 -2.06 -17.11
C LEU A 283 -5.63 -1.32 -17.52
N ALA A 284 -6.77 -1.67 -16.91
CA ALA A 284 -8.03 -0.96 -17.14
C ALA A 284 -8.05 0.43 -16.46
N LEU A 285 -7.21 0.64 -15.45
CA LEU A 285 -7.16 1.87 -14.66
C LEU A 285 -5.95 2.76 -14.98
N LEU A 286 -4.89 2.18 -15.54
CA LEU A 286 -3.59 2.83 -15.73
C LEU A 286 -3.15 2.82 -17.20
N THR A 287 -2.55 3.92 -17.64
CA THR A 287 -1.87 3.95 -18.95
C THR A 287 -0.47 3.37 -18.81
N ALA A 288 -0.29 2.10 -19.18
CA ALA A 288 0.98 1.38 -19.06
C ALA A 288 2.18 2.10 -19.70
N GLY A 289 1.96 2.79 -20.83
CA GLY A 289 2.99 3.58 -21.50
C GLY A 289 3.62 4.67 -20.63
N GLY A 290 2.82 5.29 -19.74
CA GLY A 290 3.23 6.39 -18.88
C GLY A 290 3.84 5.98 -17.54
N LEU A 291 3.94 4.68 -17.23
CA LEU A 291 4.57 4.24 -15.98
C LEU A 291 6.09 4.51 -16.02
N PRO A 292 6.69 5.07 -14.95
CA PRO A 292 8.11 5.43 -14.91
C PRO A 292 8.99 4.19 -14.65
N ALA A 293 9.02 3.25 -15.59
CA ALA A 293 9.80 2.02 -15.51
C ALA A 293 10.24 1.53 -16.89
N ASP A 294 11.44 0.97 -16.93
CA ASP A 294 12.07 0.42 -18.15
C ASP A 294 11.49 -0.96 -18.48
N LEU A 295 10.94 -1.66 -17.49
CA LEU A 295 10.27 -2.95 -17.61
C LEU A 295 8.95 -3.02 -16.85
N LEU A 296 7.97 -3.71 -17.44
CA LEU A 296 6.66 -3.98 -16.86
C LEU A 296 6.46 -5.49 -16.71
N LEU A 297 6.29 -5.93 -15.46
CA LEU A 297 6.05 -7.33 -15.12
C LEU A 297 4.54 -7.54 -14.98
N LEU A 298 3.97 -8.10 -16.04
CA LEU A 298 2.56 -8.41 -16.18
C LEU A 298 2.24 -9.73 -15.46
N ARG A 299 1.24 -9.77 -14.58
CA ARG A 299 0.74 -11.02 -14.01
C ARG A 299 -0.23 -11.65 -15.00
N TRP A 300 0.12 -12.85 -15.49
CA TRP A 300 -0.73 -13.63 -16.37
C TRP A 300 -2.11 -13.85 -15.76
N SER A 301 -3.13 -13.67 -16.60
CA SER A 301 -4.51 -14.08 -16.38
C SER A 301 -5.22 -14.14 -17.74
N PRO A 302 -6.27 -14.96 -17.91
CA PRO A 302 -7.02 -15.02 -19.17
C PRO A 302 -7.56 -13.66 -19.63
N ALA A 303 -7.90 -12.77 -18.70
CA ALA A 303 -8.41 -11.42 -18.98
C ALA A 303 -7.39 -10.51 -19.72
N LEU A 304 -6.09 -10.87 -19.75
CA LEU A 304 -5.11 -10.14 -20.57
C LEU A 304 -5.29 -10.40 -22.07
N GLU A 305 -5.95 -11.49 -22.45
CA GLU A 305 -6.24 -11.80 -23.86
C GLU A 305 -7.46 -11.07 -24.40
N ASP A 306 -8.25 -10.46 -23.52
CA ASP A 306 -9.41 -9.67 -23.89
C ASP A 306 -8.99 -8.45 -24.73
N ARG A 307 -9.93 -7.95 -25.55
CA ARG A 307 -9.70 -6.80 -26.42
C ARG A 307 -9.17 -5.58 -25.66
N ALA A 308 -9.67 -5.33 -24.45
CA ALA A 308 -9.23 -4.22 -23.62
C ALA A 308 -7.78 -4.38 -23.14
N GLY A 309 -7.41 -5.58 -22.65
CA GLY A 309 -6.05 -5.90 -22.23
C GLY A 309 -5.05 -5.77 -23.39
N LEU A 310 -5.37 -6.36 -24.54
CA LEU A 310 -4.53 -6.26 -25.74
C LEU A 310 -4.43 -4.82 -26.27
N ALA A 311 -5.51 -4.03 -26.17
CA ALA A 311 -5.47 -2.62 -26.55
C ALA A 311 -4.57 -1.80 -25.63
N ALA A 312 -4.59 -2.04 -24.31
CA ALA A 312 -3.75 -1.35 -23.34
C ALA A 312 -2.25 -1.65 -23.51
N LEU A 313 -1.91 -2.83 -24.05
CA LEU A 313 -0.54 -3.23 -24.36
C LEU A 313 -0.07 -2.82 -25.76
N ARG A 314 -0.99 -2.37 -26.62
CA ARG A 314 -0.68 -1.99 -28.00
C ARG A 314 0.24 -0.77 -28.02
N GLY A 315 1.31 -0.86 -28.81
CA GLY A 315 2.29 0.22 -28.95
C GLY A 315 3.38 0.24 -27.88
N LEU A 316 3.33 -0.65 -26.88
CA LEU A 316 4.46 -0.87 -25.99
C LEU A 316 5.55 -1.69 -26.70
N PRO A 317 6.84 -1.33 -26.54
CA PRO A 317 7.93 -2.15 -27.06
C PRO A 317 7.90 -3.55 -26.43
N PRO A 318 7.99 -4.64 -27.21
CA PRO A 318 7.97 -6.02 -26.70
C PRO A 318 9.03 -6.29 -25.62
N GLU A 319 10.20 -5.69 -25.76
CA GLU A 319 11.32 -5.78 -24.83
C GLU A 319 11.07 -5.13 -23.47
N ARG A 320 10.03 -4.30 -23.34
CA ARG A 320 9.56 -3.69 -22.07
C ARG A 320 8.63 -4.62 -21.29
N LEU A 321 8.20 -5.73 -21.89
CA LEU A 321 7.18 -6.61 -21.30
C LEU A 321 7.78 -7.92 -20.80
N VAL A 322 7.38 -8.29 -19.58
CA VAL A 322 7.64 -9.61 -19.00
C VAL A 322 6.32 -10.17 -18.48
N LEU A 323 5.85 -11.27 -19.05
CA LEU A 323 4.70 -12.01 -18.54
C LEU A 323 5.16 -12.95 -17.41
N THR A 324 4.51 -12.86 -16.27
CA THR A 324 4.85 -13.57 -15.04
C THR A 324 3.72 -14.49 -14.63
N GLY A 325 4.04 -15.62 -14.00
CA GLY A 325 3.05 -16.62 -13.63
C GLY A 325 2.57 -17.45 -14.82
N CYS A 326 3.42 -17.62 -15.84
CA CYS A 326 3.11 -18.48 -16.99
C CYS A 326 3.10 -19.95 -16.57
N ASP A 327 1.91 -20.46 -16.26
CA ASP A 327 1.66 -21.80 -15.73
C ASP A 327 1.18 -22.80 -16.80
N GLY A 328 0.89 -22.33 -18.02
CA GLY A 328 0.44 -23.19 -19.11
C GLY A 328 0.73 -22.64 -20.51
N PRO A 329 0.35 -23.40 -21.56
CA PRO A 329 0.64 -23.07 -22.95
C PRO A 329 -0.06 -21.77 -23.42
N ALA A 330 -1.25 -21.45 -22.91
CA ALA A 330 -1.94 -20.20 -23.25
C ALA A 330 -1.11 -18.97 -22.85
N ALA A 331 -0.52 -18.98 -21.65
CA ALA A 331 0.35 -17.91 -21.19
C ALA A 331 1.60 -17.75 -22.08
N LEU A 332 2.22 -18.87 -22.49
CA LEU A 332 3.37 -18.85 -23.39
C LEU A 332 3.00 -18.37 -24.80
N ALA A 333 1.82 -18.75 -25.31
CA ALA A 333 1.30 -18.29 -26.58
C ALA A 333 1.03 -16.78 -26.57
N LEU A 334 0.45 -16.24 -25.48
CA LEU A 334 0.30 -14.80 -25.32
C LEU A 334 1.67 -14.11 -25.28
N ALA A 335 2.61 -14.61 -24.48
CA ALA A 335 3.95 -14.02 -24.39
C ALA A 335 4.65 -14.01 -25.76
N ALA A 336 4.57 -15.09 -26.53
CA ALA A 336 5.11 -15.18 -27.88
C ALA A 336 4.44 -14.18 -28.83
N ARG A 337 3.11 -14.07 -28.79
CA ARG A 337 2.33 -13.11 -29.60
C ARG A 337 2.69 -11.67 -29.29
N LEU A 338 2.97 -11.34 -28.02
CA LEU A 338 3.41 -10.02 -27.60
C LEU A 338 4.92 -9.78 -27.86
N GLY A 339 5.67 -10.82 -28.23
CA GLY A 339 7.13 -10.78 -28.28
C GLY A 339 7.78 -10.51 -26.91
N ALA A 340 7.05 -10.76 -25.82
CA ALA A 340 7.45 -10.49 -24.44
C ALA A 340 8.34 -11.61 -23.88
N PHE A 341 9.07 -11.31 -22.79
CA PHE A 341 9.67 -12.38 -21.97
C PHE A 341 8.58 -13.08 -21.15
N ALA A 342 8.82 -14.34 -20.78
CA ALA A 342 7.95 -15.16 -19.97
C ALA A 342 8.70 -15.75 -18.77
N THR A 343 8.03 -15.87 -17.63
CA THR A 343 8.53 -16.57 -16.44
C THR A 343 7.40 -17.26 -15.67
N GLY A 344 7.64 -18.49 -15.24
CA GLY A 344 6.66 -19.34 -14.58
C GLY A 344 6.94 -20.82 -14.84
N PRO A 345 6.16 -21.74 -14.24
CA PRO A 345 6.40 -23.18 -14.38
C PRO A 345 6.46 -23.68 -15.83
N ALA A 346 5.55 -23.23 -16.70
CA ALA A 346 5.55 -23.64 -18.11
C ALA A 346 6.75 -23.06 -18.87
N ALA A 347 7.19 -21.86 -18.50
CA ALA A 347 8.37 -21.21 -19.08
C ALA A 347 9.70 -21.89 -18.68
N GLU A 348 9.71 -22.65 -17.59
CA GLU A 348 10.88 -23.42 -17.16
C GLU A 348 10.95 -24.80 -17.83
N ALA A 349 9.81 -25.31 -18.28
CA ALA A 349 9.70 -26.59 -18.97
C ALA A 349 9.93 -26.48 -20.50
N ALA A 350 9.93 -25.26 -21.04
CA ALA A 350 10.09 -24.95 -22.46
C ALA A 350 11.54 -24.58 -22.81
#